data_AF-B7R0R8-F1
#
_entry.id   AF-B7R0R8-F1
#
_cell.length_a   1.000
_cell.length_b   1.000
_cell.length_c   1.000
_cell.angle_alpha   90.00
_cell.angle_beta   90.00
_cell.angle_gamma   90.00
#
_symmetry.space_group_name_H-M   'P 1'
#
loop_
_entity.id
_entity.type
_entity.pdbx_description
1 polymer ?
#
loop_
_entity_poly.entity_id
_entity_poly.type
_entity_poly.pdbx_seq_one_letter_code
_entity_poly.pdbx_strand_id
1 'polypeptide(L)'
;MYEVKKSRSGYIFDLPRERIAFMFLKDGTYLMFHDEEFLCYSTKPVEVSREELERFEETGEMPELIRRLKAHDFPGECVVKRLPPIDEDLKPLNPGRKCVVVFTGFQDTVIDYIERDGVTYAVARLVDEPEKACRFVGKGNYKIAAVRLKRNGPCMSREEFRKALAEAFNF
;
A
#
# COMPACT_ATOMS: atom_id res chain seq x y z
N MET A 1 -13.36 9.78 4.50
CA MET A 1 -13.77 8.58 5.26
C MET A 1 -13.07 7.38 4.64
N TYR A 2 -12.61 6.41 5.42
CA TYR A 2 -11.94 5.22 4.88
C TYR A 2 -12.91 4.35 4.08
N GLU A 3 -12.43 3.75 2.99
CA GLU A 3 -13.06 2.57 2.42
C GLU A 3 -12.71 1.37 3.29
N VAL A 4 -13.72 0.68 3.85
CA VAL A 4 -13.49 -0.45 4.77
C VAL A 4 -13.79 -1.78 4.08
N LYS A 5 -12.83 -2.70 4.14
CA LYS A 5 -12.96 -4.08 3.69
C LYS A 5 -12.79 -5.01 4.88
N LYS A 6 -13.78 -5.86 5.11
CA LYS A 6 -13.78 -6.82 6.22
C LYS A 6 -13.83 -8.25 5.73
N SER A 7 -13.17 -9.11 6.48
CA SER A 7 -13.38 -10.56 6.43
C SER A 7 -13.30 -11.14 7.83
N ARG A 8 -13.52 -12.45 7.95
CA ARG A 8 -13.24 -13.17 9.21
C ARG A 8 -11.77 -13.12 9.63
N SER A 9 -10.86 -12.85 8.69
CA SER A 9 -9.42 -12.89 8.90
C SER A 9 -8.79 -11.50 9.04
N GLY A 10 -9.54 -10.41 8.93
CA GLY A 10 -8.97 -9.08 9.07
C GLY A 10 -9.84 -7.93 8.59
N TYR A 11 -9.39 -6.72 8.91
CA TYR A 11 -9.98 -5.43 8.56
C TYR A 11 -8.97 -4.63 7.76
N ILE A 12 -9.41 -3.96 6.69
CA ILE A 12 -8.58 -3.04 5.91
C ILE A 12 -9.33 -1.72 5.79
N PHE A 13 -8.70 -0.66 6.26
CA PHE A 13 -9.12 0.73 6.11
C PHE A 13 -8.24 1.36 5.04
N ASP A 14 -8.84 1.74 3.92
CA ASP A 14 -8.14 2.25 2.74
C ASP A 14 -8.49 3.73 2.47
N LEU A 15 -7.46 4.55 2.24
CA LEU A 15 -7.55 5.86 1.57
C LEU A 15 -6.67 5.83 0.31
N PRO A 16 -6.75 6.80 -0.61
CA PRO A 16 -5.94 6.77 -1.83
C PRO A 16 -4.43 6.58 -1.60
N ARG A 17 -3.87 7.11 -0.50
CA ARG A 17 -2.43 7.03 -0.18
C ARG A 17 -2.12 6.52 1.23
N GLU A 18 -3.12 5.97 1.90
CA GLU A 18 -2.97 5.43 3.24
C GLU A 18 -3.66 4.05 3.30
N ARG A 19 -3.12 3.14 4.08
CA ARG A 19 -3.78 1.89 4.43
C ARG A 19 -3.48 1.53 5.86
N ILE A 20 -4.52 1.04 6.54
CA ILE A 20 -4.40 0.39 7.84
C ILE A 20 -5.03 -1.00 7.68
N ALA A 21 -4.24 -2.05 7.81
CA ALA A 21 -4.68 -3.43 7.71
C ALA A 21 -4.42 -4.15 9.02
N PHE A 22 -5.48 -4.70 9.60
CA PHE A 22 -5.43 -5.60 10.75
C PHE A 22 -5.69 -7.02 10.28
N MET A 23 -4.83 -7.95 10.68
CA MET A 23 -4.94 -9.37 10.37
C MET A 23 -5.14 -10.15 11.65
N PHE A 24 -6.23 -10.91 11.73
CA PHE A 24 -6.53 -11.75 12.89
C PHE A 24 -5.92 -13.14 12.69
N LEU A 25 -4.80 -13.40 13.37
CA LEU A 25 -4.13 -14.70 13.38
C LEU A 25 -4.44 -15.45 14.69
N LYS A 26 -4.01 -16.71 14.79
CA LYS A 26 -4.31 -17.57 15.95
C LYS A 26 -3.74 -17.06 17.26
N ASP A 27 -2.62 -16.37 17.19
CA ASP A 27 -1.84 -15.85 18.31
C ASP A 27 -2.10 -14.35 18.58
N GLY A 28 -2.93 -13.69 17.77
CA GLY A 28 -3.38 -12.33 18.01
C GLY A 28 -3.56 -11.50 16.74
N THR A 29 -3.71 -10.19 16.92
CA THR A 29 -3.93 -9.23 15.83
C THR A 29 -2.60 -8.66 15.35
N TYR A 30 -2.34 -8.75 14.05
CA TYR A 30 -1.19 -8.13 13.40
C TYR A 30 -1.61 -6.89 12.63
N LEU A 31 -0.70 -5.94 12.47
CA LEU A 31 -0.95 -4.67 11.82
C LEU A 31 -0.01 -4.45 10.64
N MET A 32 -0.53 -3.81 9.60
CA MET A 32 0.25 -3.09 8.61
C MET A 32 -0.36 -1.71 8.40
N PHE A 33 0.46 -0.68 8.51
CA PHE A 33 0.13 0.72 8.28
C PHE A 33 1.07 1.27 7.21
N HIS A 34 0.55 2.08 6.31
CA HIS A 34 1.39 3.02 5.59
C HIS A 34 0.63 4.32 5.33
N ASP A 35 1.38 5.41 5.24
CA ASP A 35 0.94 6.70 4.70
C ASP A 35 1.76 7.05 3.45
N GLU A 36 1.94 8.34 3.17
CA GLU A 36 2.78 8.80 2.05
C GLU A 36 4.27 8.59 2.28
N GLU A 37 4.72 8.59 3.54
CA GLU A 37 6.13 8.65 3.92
C GLU A 37 6.63 7.37 4.59
N PHE A 38 5.80 6.67 5.35
CA PHE A 38 6.21 5.55 6.17
C PHE A 38 5.40 4.29 5.90
N LEU A 39 6.08 3.16 6.02
CA LEU A 39 5.53 1.82 6.12
C LEU A 39 5.87 1.27 7.52
N CYS A 40 4.87 0.77 8.24
CA CYS A 40 4.99 0.09 9.53
C CYS A 40 4.27 -1.26 9.40
N TYR A 41 4.88 -2.36 9.80
CA TYR A 41 4.15 -3.60 9.99
C TYR A 41 4.66 -4.34 11.23
N SER A 42 3.73 -4.89 12.02
CA SER A 42 4.05 -5.49 13.32
C SER A 42 4.64 -6.88 13.14
N THR A 43 5.76 -7.17 13.82
CA THR A 43 6.36 -8.53 13.84
C THR A 43 5.81 -9.40 14.96
N LYS A 44 5.01 -8.81 15.84
CA LYS A 44 4.28 -9.44 16.95
C LYS A 44 2.83 -8.94 16.95
N PRO A 45 1.92 -9.64 17.67
CA PRO A 45 0.58 -9.13 17.88
C PRO A 45 0.60 -7.75 18.53
N VAL A 46 -0.29 -6.86 18.05
CA VAL A 46 -0.53 -5.54 18.62
C VAL A 46 -1.73 -5.58 19.56
N GLU A 47 -1.72 -4.72 20.56
CA GLU A 47 -2.84 -4.55 21.48
C GLU A 47 -3.93 -3.68 20.82
N VAL A 48 -4.86 -4.35 20.15
CA VAL A 48 -6.08 -3.75 19.61
C VAL A 48 -7.19 -4.80 19.58
N SER A 49 -8.32 -4.45 20.18
CA SER A 49 -9.50 -5.31 20.20
C SER A 49 -10.30 -5.18 18.90
N ARG A 50 -11.15 -6.16 18.63
CA ARG A 50 -12.04 -6.11 17.46
C ARG A 50 -13.13 -5.06 17.66
N GLU A 51 -13.59 -4.88 18.88
CA GLU A 51 -14.59 -3.90 19.29
C GLU A 51 -14.09 -2.46 19.03
N GLU A 52 -12.80 -2.19 19.24
CA GLU A 52 -12.19 -0.90 18.88
C GLU A 52 -12.20 -0.66 17.37
N LEU A 53 -11.91 -1.69 16.56
CA LEU A 53 -11.92 -1.58 15.11
C LEU A 53 -13.33 -1.41 14.54
N GLU A 54 -14.32 -2.08 15.15
CA GLU A 54 -15.74 -1.92 14.80
C GLU A 54 -16.24 -0.52 15.15
N ARG A 55 -15.90 -0.01 16.34
CA ARG A 55 -16.22 1.37 16.73
C ARG A 55 -15.57 2.39 15.80
N PHE A 56 -14.30 2.19 15.46
CA PHE A 56 -13.58 3.11 14.57
C PHE A 56 -14.28 3.29 13.23
N GLU A 57 -14.77 2.21 12.65
CA GLU A 57 -15.52 2.28 11.41
C GLU A 57 -16.89 2.95 11.57
N GLU A 58 -17.63 2.60 12.63
CA GLU A 58 -18.99 3.10 12.85
C GLU A 58 -19.01 4.59 13.18
N THR A 59 -18.05 5.05 14.00
CA THR A 59 -18.05 6.40 14.56
C THR A 59 -16.96 7.30 13.98
N GLY A 60 -15.94 6.73 13.34
CA GLY A 60 -14.72 7.45 12.95
C GLY A 60 -13.75 7.71 14.11
N GLU A 61 -14.06 7.27 15.33
CA GLU A 61 -13.19 7.44 16.50
C GLU A 61 -11.95 6.54 16.37
N MET A 62 -10.80 7.15 16.10
CA MET A 62 -9.55 6.40 15.92
C MET A 62 -9.13 5.71 17.22
N PRO A 63 -8.84 4.40 17.21
CA PRO A 63 -8.19 3.69 18.31
C PRO A 63 -6.86 4.35 18.63
N GLU A 64 -6.42 4.24 19.89
CA GLU A 64 -5.18 4.89 20.35
C GLU A 64 -3.97 4.46 19.51
N LEU A 65 -3.88 3.18 19.18
CA LEU A 65 -2.85 2.65 18.28
C LEU A 65 -2.82 3.41 16.94
N ILE A 66 -3.97 3.66 16.32
CA ILE A 66 -4.04 4.37 15.04
C ILE A 66 -3.61 5.83 15.21
N ARG A 67 -4.05 6.50 16.27
CA ARG A 67 -3.64 7.89 16.56
C ARG A 67 -2.12 8.03 16.66
N ARG A 68 -1.48 7.11 17.40
CA ARG A 68 -0.03 7.07 17.57
C ARG A 68 0.71 6.83 16.24
N LEU A 69 0.26 5.86 15.43
CA LEU A 69 0.85 5.59 14.11
C LEU A 69 0.79 6.83 13.19
N LYS A 70 -0.33 7.55 13.18
CA LYS A 70 -0.49 8.77 12.38
C LYS A 70 0.34 9.95 12.89
N ALA A 71 0.72 9.93 14.16
CA ALA A 71 1.70 10.85 14.75
C ALA A 71 3.15 10.39 14.57
N HIS A 72 3.38 9.31 13.81
CA HIS A 72 4.68 8.65 13.62
C HIS A 72 5.32 8.14 14.91
N ASP A 73 4.49 7.87 15.93
CA ASP A 73 4.86 7.13 17.14
C ASP A 73 4.53 5.65 16.91
N PHE A 74 5.51 4.93 16.37
CA PHE A 74 5.36 3.53 15.98
C PHE A 74 5.60 2.60 17.18
N PRO A 75 4.81 1.52 17.34
CA PRO A 75 5.09 0.48 18.34
C PRO A 75 6.47 -0.13 18.15
N GLY A 76 7.15 -0.52 19.24
CA GLY A 76 8.50 -1.10 19.19
C GLY A 76 8.57 -2.44 18.44
N GLU A 77 7.43 -3.09 18.25
CA GLU A 77 7.28 -4.35 17.52
C GLU A 77 7.18 -4.16 15.99
N CYS A 78 7.04 -2.91 15.52
CA CYS A 78 6.93 -2.60 14.10
C CYS A 78 8.30 -2.59 13.41
N VAL A 79 8.37 -3.22 12.23
CA VAL A 79 9.37 -2.84 11.24
C VAL A 79 8.89 -1.54 10.61
N VAL A 80 9.70 -0.49 10.70
CA VAL A 80 9.41 0.83 10.15
C VAL A 80 10.38 1.13 9.01
N LYS A 81 9.85 1.55 7.86
CA LYS A 81 10.63 1.95 6.70
C LYS A 81 10.12 3.26 6.13
N ARG A 82 11.05 4.10 5.67
CA ARG A 82 10.71 5.28 4.90
C ARG A 82 10.46 4.88 3.44
N LEU A 83 9.35 5.34 2.89
CA LEU A 83 8.95 5.09 1.51
C LEU A 83 9.73 6.02 0.57
N PRO A 84 10.06 5.56 -0.64
CA PRO A 84 10.59 6.45 -1.66
C PRO A 84 9.52 7.49 -2.09
N PRO A 85 9.95 8.66 -2.61
CA PRO A 85 9.02 9.67 -3.11
C PRO A 85 8.14 9.09 -4.21
N ILE A 86 6.95 9.67 -4.42
CA ILE A 86 6.02 9.29 -5.52
C ILE A 86 6.78 9.20 -6.85
N ASP A 87 6.52 8.14 -7.62
CA ASP A 87 7.13 7.97 -8.93
C ASP A 87 6.90 9.22 -9.79
N GLU A 88 7.99 9.81 -10.27
CA GLU A 88 7.96 11.12 -10.94
C GLU A 88 7.16 11.10 -12.24
N ASP A 89 7.01 9.94 -12.90
CA ASP A 89 6.23 9.84 -14.13
C ASP A 89 4.72 9.81 -13.83
N LEU A 90 4.32 9.31 -12.65
CA LEU A 90 2.92 9.31 -12.19
C LEU A 90 2.53 10.53 -11.36
N LYS A 91 3.50 11.19 -10.71
CA LYS A 91 3.28 12.33 -9.82
C LYS A 91 2.36 13.43 -10.38
N PRO A 92 2.45 13.86 -11.66
CA PRO A 92 1.54 14.87 -12.22
C PRO A 92 0.07 14.45 -12.24
N LEU A 93 -0.20 13.14 -12.20
CA LEU A 93 -1.55 12.57 -12.22
C LEU A 93 -2.13 12.35 -10.82
N ASN A 94 -1.42 12.73 -9.76
CA ASN A 94 -1.83 12.55 -8.37
C ASN A 94 -2.18 11.08 -8.04
N PRO A 95 -1.19 10.15 -8.08
CA PRO A 95 -1.47 8.72 -8.01
C PRO A 95 -1.95 8.27 -6.65
N GLY A 96 -2.74 7.19 -6.67
CA GLY A 96 -2.94 6.36 -5.50
C GLY A 96 -1.63 5.65 -5.13
N ARG A 97 -1.49 5.30 -3.86
CA ARG A 97 -0.30 4.64 -3.31
C ARG A 97 -0.71 3.52 -2.38
N LYS A 98 -0.14 2.34 -2.58
CA LYS A 98 -0.32 1.18 -1.71
C LYS A 98 0.98 0.44 -1.47
N CYS A 99 1.13 -0.13 -0.28
CA CYS A 99 2.26 -1.03 0.01
C CYS A 99 1.82 -2.48 0.13
N VAL A 100 2.74 -3.39 -0.20
CA VAL A 100 2.67 -4.82 0.10
C VAL A 100 3.95 -5.21 0.83
N VAL A 101 3.85 -6.17 1.76
CA VAL A 101 4.92 -6.50 2.72
C VAL A 101 5.19 -8.00 2.79
N VAL A 102 6.24 -8.38 3.51
CA VAL A 102 6.66 -9.77 3.74
C VAL A 102 5.56 -10.72 4.19
N PHE A 103 4.62 -10.28 5.05
CA PHE A 103 3.49 -11.13 5.48
C PHE A 103 2.55 -11.56 4.35
N THR A 104 2.52 -10.80 3.27
CA THR A 104 1.74 -11.13 2.08
C THR A 104 2.55 -11.96 1.08
N GLY A 105 3.76 -12.37 1.47
CA GLY A 105 4.72 -13.10 0.65
C GLY A 105 5.46 -12.22 -0.36
N PHE A 106 5.49 -10.90 -0.19
CA PHE A 106 6.21 -9.96 -1.06
C PHE A 106 7.44 -9.40 -0.35
N GLN A 107 8.47 -8.99 -1.08
CA GLN A 107 9.40 -8.02 -0.49
C GLN A 107 8.66 -6.70 -0.25
N ASP A 108 9.08 -5.91 0.72
CA ASP A 108 8.43 -4.64 1.02
C ASP A 108 8.47 -3.75 -0.22
N THR A 109 7.29 -3.50 -0.78
CA THR A 109 7.12 -2.88 -2.10
C THR A 109 6.07 -1.80 -1.99
N VAL A 110 6.39 -0.60 -2.48
CA VAL A 110 5.44 0.48 -2.68
C VAL A 110 4.94 0.47 -4.13
N ILE A 111 3.67 0.78 -4.33
CA ILE A 111 3.01 0.79 -5.63
C ILE A 111 2.32 2.13 -5.79
N ASP A 112 2.81 2.94 -6.72
CA ASP A 112 2.12 4.16 -7.18
C ASP A 112 1.28 3.78 -8.41
N TYR A 113 0.01 4.21 -8.47
CA TYR A 113 -0.88 3.81 -9.55
C TYR A 113 -1.98 4.82 -9.89
N ILE A 114 -2.46 4.73 -11.13
CA ILE A 114 -3.64 5.41 -11.67
C ILE A 114 -4.51 4.38 -12.39
N GLU A 115 -5.82 4.52 -12.29
CA GLU A 115 -6.78 3.76 -13.07
C GLU A 115 -7.56 4.73 -13.98
N ARG A 116 -7.61 4.45 -15.28
CA ARG A 116 -8.35 5.23 -16.28
C ARG A 116 -8.96 4.30 -17.31
N ASP A 117 -10.26 4.46 -17.57
CA ASP A 117 -11.00 3.70 -18.58
C ASP A 117 -10.82 2.16 -18.46
N GLY A 118 -10.74 1.66 -17.23
CA GLY A 118 -10.53 0.23 -16.93
C GLY A 118 -9.10 -0.27 -17.17
N VAL A 119 -8.15 0.62 -17.43
CA VAL A 119 -6.72 0.35 -17.57
C VAL A 119 -5.98 0.89 -16.35
N THR A 120 -5.09 0.07 -15.82
CA THR A 120 -4.25 0.41 -14.67
C THR A 120 -2.84 0.71 -15.13
N TYR A 121 -2.32 1.85 -14.68
CA TYR A 121 -0.94 2.31 -14.86
C TYR A 121 -0.28 2.25 -13.49
N ALA A 122 0.67 1.35 -13.29
CA ALA A 122 1.26 1.11 -11.97
C ALA A 122 2.78 1.00 -12.04
N VAL A 123 3.44 1.58 -11.04
CA VAL A 123 4.88 1.43 -10.80
C VAL A 123 5.07 0.83 -9.41
N ALA A 124 5.55 -0.40 -9.37
CA ALA A 124 5.96 -1.06 -8.13
C ALA A 124 7.48 -0.89 -7.93
N ARG A 125 7.92 -0.52 -6.72
CA ARG A 125 9.33 -0.36 -6.35
C ARG A 125 9.59 -1.04 -5.02
N LEU A 126 10.72 -1.72 -4.90
CA LEU A 126 11.17 -2.19 -3.59
C LEU A 126 11.45 -0.98 -2.69
N VAL A 127 11.08 -1.07 -1.42
CA VAL A 127 11.26 0.04 -0.48
C VAL A 127 12.75 0.27 -0.19
N ASP A 128 13.52 -0.81 0.00
CA ASP A 128 14.95 -0.73 0.33
C ASP A 128 15.85 -0.53 -0.92
N GLU A 129 15.35 -0.83 -2.11
CA GLU A 129 16.06 -0.76 -3.39
C GLU A 129 15.16 -0.10 -4.47
N PRO A 130 14.82 1.20 -4.33
CA PRO A 130 13.79 1.85 -5.14
C PRO A 130 14.12 1.95 -6.64
N GLU A 131 15.37 1.77 -7.04
CA GLU A 131 15.81 1.61 -8.43
C GLU A 131 15.32 0.30 -9.06
N LYS A 132 15.05 -0.73 -8.26
CA LYS A 132 14.39 -1.96 -8.71
C LYS A 132 12.89 -1.71 -8.82
N ALA A 133 12.49 -1.32 -10.03
CA ALA A 133 11.12 -0.96 -10.36
C ALA A 133 10.50 -1.90 -11.41
N CYS A 134 9.21 -2.15 -11.28
CA CYS A 134 8.39 -2.77 -12.32
C CYS A 134 7.26 -1.84 -12.73
N ARG A 135 7.22 -1.50 -14.03
CA ARG A 135 6.15 -0.71 -14.64
C ARG A 135 5.16 -1.61 -15.35
N PHE A 136 3.88 -1.30 -15.21
CA PHE A 136 2.79 -2.07 -15.78
C PHE A 136 1.70 -1.15 -16.31
N VAL A 137 1.21 -1.48 -17.51
CA VAL A 137 0.00 -0.94 -18.11
C VAL A 137 -0.88 -2.10 -18.55
N GLY A 138 -2.15 -2.12 -18.15
CA GLY A 138 -3.10 -3.11 -18.64
C GLY A 138 -4.35 -3.24 -17.77
N LYS A 139 -5.24 -4.16 -18.16
CA LYS A 139 -6.44 -4.47 -17.39
C LYS A 139 -6.08 -5.17 -16.07
N GLY A 140 -6.87 -4.92 -15.03
CA GLY A 140 -6.73 -5.55 -13.71
C GLY A 140 -6.21 -4.61 -12.64
N ASN A 141 -5.72 -5.17 -11.54
CA ASN A 141 -5.39 -4.43 -10.32
C ASN A 141 -3.92 -3.95 -10.27
N TYR A 142 -3.65 -2.83 -9.59
CA TYR A 142 -2.31 -2.28 -9.36
C TYR A 142 -1.29 -3.29 -8.80
N LYS A 143 -1.73 -4.31 -8.06
CA LYS A 143 -0.88 -5.39 -7.52
C LYS A 143 -0.13 -6.19 -8.59
N ILE A 144 -0.57 -6.15 -9.85
CA ILE A 144 0.11 -6.86 -10.95
C ILE A 144 1.57 -6.43 -11.08
N ALA A 145 1.86 -5.12 -10.91
CA ALA A 145 3.23 -4.61 -10.96
C ALA A 145 4.11 -5.24 -9.86
N ALA A 146 3.61 -5.31 -8.62
CA ALA A 146 4.32 -5.94 -7.51
C ALA A 146 4.48 -7.45 -7.70
N VAL A 147 3.49 -8.15 -8.27
CA VAL A 147 3.58 -9.58 -8.59
C VAL A 147 4.67 -9.85 -9.63
N ARG A 148 4.75 -9.01 -10.68
CA ARG A 148 5.79 -9.11 -11.69
C ARG A 148 7.17 -8.84 -11.10
N LEU A 149 7.30 -7.79 -10.27
CA LEU A 149 8.55 -7.49 -9.57
C LEU A 149 9.02 -8.67 -8.69
N LYS A 150 8.14 -9.22 -7.85
CA LYS A 150 8.43 -10.39 -7.01
C LYS A 150 8.90 -11.61 -7.82
N ARG A 151 8.34 -11.83 -9.01
CA ARG A 151 8.60 -13.02 -9.82
C ARG A 151 9.72 -12.83 -10.84
N ASN A 152 10.40 -11.68 -10.86
CA ASN A 152 11.28 -11.29 -11.96
C ASN A 152 10.61 -11.45 -13.34
N GLY A 153 9.31 -11.14 -13.41
CA GLY A 153 8.53 -11.19 -14.63
C GLY A 153 8.82 -10.01 -15.56
N PRO A 154 8.31 -10.02 -16.80
CA PRO A 154 8.52 -8.95 -17.75
C PRO A 154 7.85 -7.65 -17.28
N CYS A 155 8.65 -6.61 -17.13
CA CYS A 155 8.23 -5.26 -16.78
C CYS A 155 8.42 -4.32 -17.97
N MET A 156 7.52 -3.35 -18.12
CA MET A 156 7.62 -2.35 -19.17
C MET A 156 8.82 -1.43 -18.92
N SER A 157 9.49 -0.99 -19.98
CA SER A 157 10.53 0.03 -19.87
C SER A 157 9.93 1.38 -19.43
N ARG A 158 10.78 2.29 -18.94
CA ARG A 158 10.33 3.64 -18.58
C ARG A 158 9.82 4.42 -19.79
N GLU A 159 10.45 4.26 -20.94
CA GLU A 159 10.08 4.94 -22.18
C GLU A 159 8.70 4.50 -22.68
N GLU A 160 8.47 3.19 -22.77
CA GLU A 160 7.17 2.63 -23.15
C GLU A 160 6.06 3.07 -22.19
N PHE A 161 6.36 3.10 -20.88
CA PHE A 161 5.41 3.53 -19.87
C PHE A 161 5.03 5.01 -20.04
N ARG A 162 6.02 5.89 -20.26
CA ARG A 162 5.77 7.32 -20.52
C ARG A 162 4.96 7.53 -21.78
N LYS A 163 5.25 6.80 -22.85
CA LYS A 163 4.48 6.85 -24.09
C LYS A 163 3.02 6.47 -23.84
N ALA A 164 2.77 5.37 -23.11
CA ALA A 164 1.42 4.94 -22.75
C ALA A 164 0.68 5.98 -21.88
N LEU A 165 1.39 6.64 -20.94
CA LEU A 165 0.82 7.74 -20.16
C LEU A 165 0.45 8.95 -21.04
N ALA A 166 1.32 9.35 -21.96
CA ALA A 166 1.05 10.47 -22.85
C ALA A 166 -0.18 10.22 -23.73
N GLU A 167 -0.27 9.03 -24.33
CA GLU A 167 -1.41 8.61 -25.15
C GLU A 167 -2.72 8.57 -24.35
N ALA A 168 -2.68 8.10 -23.10
CA ALA A 168 -3.88 7.94 -22.28
C ALA A 168 -4.33 9.25 -21.61
N PHE A 169 -3.40 10.15 -21.29
CA PHE A 169 -3.69 11.35 -20.50
C PHE A 169 -3.59 12.66 -21.30
N ASN A 170 -3.31 12.59 -22.60
CA ASN A 170 -3.16 13.73 -23.52
C ASN A 170 -2.10 14.73 -23.02
N PHE A 171 -0.92 14.22 -22.68
CA PHE A 171 0.27 15.04 -22.42
C PHE A 171 0.98 15.43 -23.71
#